data_AF-A0AAD6Q949-F1
#
_entry.id   AF-A0AAD6Q949-F1
#
_cell.length_a   1.000
_cell.length_b   1.000
_cell.length_c   1.000
_cell.angle_alpha   90.00
_cell.angle_beta   90.00
_cell.angle_gamma   90.00
#
_symmetry.space_group_name_H-M   'P 1'
#
loop_
_entity.id
_entity.type
_entity.pdbx_description
1 polymer ?
#
loop_
_entity_poly.entity_id
_entity_poly.type
_entity_poly.pdbx_seq_one_letter_code
_entity_poly.pdbx_strand_id
1 'polypeptide(L)'
;MAKREVLLDRWRTIEEEEELHANDGDNPVIRRRLHLLKEQWFSDTFEYLISLPREEHIWCGDFDLMGPLLETFYNYYKDDRPDSPLRLLWKRMSGEMRHCIQCVSQHHHAQEMYDKEYETSSIGPLLEVLKSIDEERVTQHLREINDRLKKQEYDHLRDNVDVVSLMYEVLLLLWTGVFVSVLVFT
;
A
#
# COMPACT_ATOMS: atom_id res chain seq x y z
N MET A 1 -11.49 19.98 -0.54
CA MET A 1 -10.45 18.95 -0.68
C MET A 1 -9.11 19.58 -0.31
N ALA A 2 -8.38 18.96 0.61
CA ALA A 2 -7.04 19.40 0.95
C ALA A 2 -6.12 19.27 -0.27
N LYS A 3 -5.13 20.16 -0.40
CA LYS A 3 -4.10 20.03 -1.42
C LYS A 3 -2.98 19.14 -0.90
N ARG A 4 -2.32 18.42 -1.81
CA ARG A 4 -1.16 17.57 -1.53
C ARG A 4 -0.14 18.24 -0.62
N GLU A 5 0.26 19.48 -0.91
CA GLU A 5 1.29 20.18 -0.13
C GLU A 5 0.86 20.43 1.32
N VAL A 6 -0.44 20.68 1.55
CA VAL A 6 -0.98 20.91 2.90
C VAL A 6 -0.98 19.62 3.71
N LEU A 7 -1.29 18.49 3.08
CA LEU A 7 -1.24 17.18 3.74
C LEU A 7 0.20 16.83 4.12
N LEU A 8 1.17 17.03 3.21
CA LEU A 8 2.58 16.78 3.50
C LEU A 8 3.11 17.68 4.63
N ASP A 9 2.76 18.97 4.61
CA ASP A 9 3.19 19.90 5.65
C ASP A 9 2.66 19.50 7.04
N ARG A 10 1.40 19.05 7.09
CA ARG A 10 0.80 18.52 8.31
C ARG A 10 1.48 17.24 8.78
N TRP A 11 1.83 16.33 7.87
CA TRP A 11 2.54 15.10 8.23
C TRP A 11 3.91 15.40 8.84
N ARG A 12 4.70 16.26 8.18
CA ARG A 12 6.00 16.71 8.72
C ARG A 12 5.88 17.32 10.11
N THR A 13 4.85 18.14 10.31
CA THR A 13 4.59 18.73 11.64
C THR A 13 4.30 17.65 12.70
N ILE A 14 3.57 16.59 12.33
CA ILE A 14 3.29 15.47 13.24
C ILE A 14 4.59 14.71 13.57
N GLU A 15 5.43 14.42 12.57
CA GLU A 15 6.72 13.76 12.76
C GLU A 15 7.65 14.59 13.67
N GLU A 16 7.74 15.90 13.42
CA GLU A 16 8.50 16.83 14.27
C GLU A 16 7.97 16.85 15.72
N GLU A 17 6.65 16.86 15.92
CA GLU A 17 6.07 16.77 17.27
C GLU A 17 6.34 15.40 17.95
N GLU A 18 6.35 14.30 17.18
CA GLU A 18 6.70 12.96 17.68
C GLU A 18 8.16 12.87 18.12
N GLU A 19 9.09 13.41 17.31
CA GLU A 19 10.52 13.45 17.62
C GLU A 19 10.83 14.33 18.85
N LEU A 20 10.23 15.52 18.92
CA LEU A 20 10.41 16.45 20.04
C LEU A 20 9.98 15.84 21.39
N HIS A 21 8.96 14.98 21.36
CA HIS A 21 8.38 14.35 22.54
C HIS A 21 8.76 12.87 22.70
N ALA A 22 9.76 12.38 21.96
CA ALA A 22 10.21 10.98 22.05
C ALA A 22 10.63 10.59 23.49
N ASN A 23 11.20 11.52 24.25
CA ASN A 23 11.60 11.32 25.65
C ASN A 23 10.46 11.56 26.67
N ASP A 24 9.37 12.22 26.24
CA ASP A 24 8.20 12.53 27.05
C ASP A 24 7.10 11.45 26.90
N GLY A 25 7.45 10.27 26.38
CA GLY A 25 6.55 9.22 25.86
C GLY A 25 5.45 8.71 26.80
N ASP A 26 5.50 9.06 28.09
CA ASP A 26 4.45 8.76 29.08
C ASP A 26 3.45 9.89 29.33
N ASN A 27 3.59 11.06 28.69
CA ASN A 27 2.62 12.15 28.84
C ASN A 27 1.32 11.83 28.06
N PRO A 28 0.20 11.51 28.76
CA PRO A 28 -1.03 11.08 28.10
C PRO A 28 -1.69 12.18 27.27
N VAL A 29 -1.42 13.46 27.57
CA VAL A 29 -1.97 14.60 26.85
C VAL A 29 -1.33 14.72 25.47
N ILE A 30 0.00 14.62 25.41
CA ILE A 30 0.78 14.69 24.17
C ILE A 30 0.40 13.50 23.28
N ARG A 31 0.39 12.28 23.83
CA ARG A 31 0.01 11.08 23.09
C ARG A 31 -1.40 11.16 22.50
N ARG A 32 -2.37 11.66 23.29
CA ARG A 32 -3.75 11.83 22.79
C ARG A 32 -3.82 12.87 21.68
N ARG A 33 -3.09 13.97 21.81
CA ARG A 33 -3.04 15.01 20.77
C ARG A 33 -2.47 14.46 19.46
N LEU A 34 -1.31 13.79 19.52
CA LEU A 34 -0.67 13.16 18.36
C LEU A 34 -1.60 12.15 17.68
N HIS A 35 -2.26 11.29 18.45
CA HIS A 35 -3.24 10.35 17.93
C HIS A 35 -4.36 11.06 17.15
N LEU A 36 -4.93 12.14 17.69
CA LEU A 36 -5.99 12.90 17.01
C LEU A 36 -5.49 13.58 15.73
N LEU A 37 -4.25 14.09 15.73
CA LEU A 37 -3.65 14.69 14.55
C LEU A 37 -3.42 13.65 13.45
N LYS A 38 -2.89 12.47 13.80
CA LYS A 38 -2.73 11.34 12.87
C LYS A 38 -4.07 10.86 12.34
N GLU A 39 -5.07 10.68 13.18
CA GLU A 39 -6.41 10.23 12.77
C GLU A 39 -7.04 11.21 11.76
N GLN A 40 -6.99 12.52 12.04
CA GLN A 40 -7.48 13.53 11.11
C GLN A 40 -6.66 13.55 9.81
N TRP A 41 -5.35 13.40 9.90
CA TRP A 41 -4.49 13.34 8.71
C TRP A 41 -4.81 12.12 7.85
N PHE A 42 -4.95 10.92 8.44
CA PHE A 42 -5.30 9.71 7.70
C PHE A 42 -6.65 9.83 7.01
N SER A 43 -7.65 10.43 7.68
CA SER A 43 -8.97 10.67 7.07
C SER A 43 -8.87 11.61 5.86
N ASP A 44 -8.20 12.76 6.02
CA ASP A 44 -8.10 13.76 4.95
C ASP A 44 -7.26 13.25 3.78
N THR A 45 -6.19 12.50 4.06
CA THR A 45 -5.33 11.89 3.04
C THR A 45 -6.06 10.78 2.30
N PHE A 46 -6.82 9.94 2.97
CA PHE A 46 -7.67 8.94 2.31
C PHE A 46 -8.67 9.60 1.34
N GLU A 47 -9.39 10.64 1.79
CA GLU A 47 -10.34 11.37 0.94
C GLU A 47 -9.65 12.00 -0.28
N TYR A 48 -8.46 12.56 -0.09
CA TYR A 48 -7.66 13.10 -1.19
C TYR A 48 -7.28 12.00 -2.20
N LEU A 49 -6.64 10.91 -1.74
CA LEU A 49 -6.14 9.84 -2.61
C LEU A 49 -7.26 9.12 -3.37
N ILE A 50 -8.40 8.86 -2.72
CA ILE A 50 -9.53 8.17 -3.38
C ILE A 50 -10.25 9.07 -4.39
N SER A 51 -10.11 10.40 -4.26
CA SER A 51 -10.69 11.38 -5.16
C SER A 51 -9.86 11.66 -6.42
N LEU A 52 -8.61 11.19 -6.46
CA LEU A 52 -7.72 11.39 -7.61
C LEU A 52 -8.33 10.79 -8.90
N PRO A 53 -8.15 11.45 -10.06
CA PRO A 53 -8.50 10.89 -11.36
C PRO A 53 -7.87 9.52 -11.57
N ARG A 54 -8.51 8.64 -12.36
CA ARG A 54 -8.02 7.26 -12.54
C ARG A 54 -6.64 7.19 -13.18
N GLU A 55 -6.35 8.17 -14.01
CA GLU A 55 -5.11 8.38 -14.76
C GLU A 55 -3.96 8.84 -13.86
N GLU A 56 -4.26 9.42 -12.69
CA GLU A 56 -3.28 9.81 -11.69
C GLU A 56 -3.10 8.66 -10.70
N HIS A 57 -1.95 7.98 -10.78
CA HIS A 57 -1.68 6.84 -9.92
C HIS A 57 -1.13 7.30 -8.57
N ILE A 58 -1.69 6.75 -7.49
CA ILE A 58 -1.33 7.09 -6.11
C ILE A 58 0.17 6.86 -5.88
N TRP A 59 0.67 5.69 -6.25
CA TRP A 59 2.08 5.34 -6.05
C TRP A 59 3.05 6.08 -6.98
N CYS A 60 2.60 6.65 -8.10
CA CYS A 60 3.48 7.41 -8.98
C CYS A 60 3.61 8.88 -8.55
N GLY A 61 2.51 9.51 -8.11
CA GLY A 61 2.46 10.95 -7.83
C GLY A 61 2.42 11.32 -6.35
N ASP A 62 1.82 10.47 -5.52
CA ASP A 62 1.50 10.76 -4.11
C ASP A 62 2.03 9.66 -3.18
N PHE A 63 3.17 9.05 -3.55
CA PHE A 63 3.83 7.99 -2.77
C PHE A 63 4.25 8.48 -1.38
N ASP A 64 4.57 9.77 -1.23
CA ASP A 64 4.94 10.44 0.03
C ASP A 64 3.75 10.61 0.98
N LEU A 65 2.52 10.63 0.45
CA LEU A 65 1.30 10.55 1.24
C LEU A 65 0.88 9.10 1.49
N MET A 66 1.05 8.24 0.49
CA MET A 66 0.64 6.84 0.60
C MET A 66 1.54 6.05 1.55
N GLY A 67 2.85 6.35 1.59
CA GLY A 67 3.82 5.70 2.46
C GLY A 67 3.39 5.70 3.93
N PRO A 68 3.19 6.87 4.56
CA PRO A 68 2.68 6.94 5.94
C PRO A 68 1.28 6.34 6.11
N LEU A 69 0.42 6.44 5.09
CA LEU A 69 -0.93 5.87 5.14
C LEU A 69 -0.91 4.33 5.23
N LEU A 70 0.18 3.66 4.84
CA LEU A 70 0.35 2.21 5.03
C LEU A 70 0.24 1.79 6.50
N GLU A 71 0.58 2.64 7.47
CA GLU A 71 0.40 2.32 8.91
C GLU A 71 -1.03 1.87 9.22
N THR A 72 -2.02 2.43 8.54
CA THR A 72 -3.44 2.10 8.74
C THR A 72 -3.80 0.67 8.35
N PHE A 73 -3.00 0.03 7.47
CA PHE A 73 -3.22 -1.35 7.02
C PHE A 73 -2.97 -2.37 8.13
N TYR A 74 -2.38 -1.99 9.27
CA TYR A 74 -2.35 -2.83 10.46
C TYR A 74 -3.76 -3.31 10.86
N ASN A 75 -4.78 -2.52 10.53
CA ASN A 75 -6.18 -2.82 10.81
C ASN A 75 -6.96 -3.36 9.61
N TYR A 76 -6.30 -3.76 8.51
CA TYR A 76 -6.97 -4.16 7.26
C TYR A 76 -8.01 -5.26 7.46
N TYR A 77 -7.65 -6.31 8.21
CA TYR A 77 -8.55 -7.43 8.50
C TYR A 77 -9.49 -7.18 9.70
N LYS A 78 -9.46 -6.00 10.33
CA LYS A 78 -10.38 -5.67 11.43
C LYS A 78 -11.74 -5.18 10.93
N ASP A 79 -11.84 -4.74 9.68
CA ASP A 79 -13.09 -4.31 9.04
C ASP A 79 -13.36 -5.11 7.76
N ASP A 80 -14.26 -6.09 7.86
CA ASP A 80 -14.62 -6.99 6.77
C ASP A 80 -15.61 -6.41 5.76
N ARG A 81 -16.10 -5.19 5.99
CA ARG A 81 -17.04 -4.54 5.07
C ARG A 81 -16.33 -4.24 3.75
N PRO A 82 -16.88 -4.62 2.59
CA PRO A 82 -16.23 -4.44 1.29
C PRO A 82 -16.06 -2.97 0.89
N ASP A 83 -16.84 -2.07 1.49
CA ASP A 83 -16.79 -0.62 1.34
C ASP A 83 -15.99 0.07 2.45
N SER A 84 -15.23 -0.68 3.26
CA SER A 84 -14.33 -0.08 4.24
C SER A 84 -13.25 0.77 3.54
N PRO A 85 -12.80 1.88 4.17
CA PRO A 85 -11.80 2.77 3.56
C PRO A 85 -10.55 2.03 3.07
N LEU A 86 -10.03 1.10 3.88
CA LEU A 86 -8.83 0.33 3.54
C LEU A 86 -9.05 -0.59 2.33
N ARG A 87 -10.23 -1.23 2.21
CA ARG A 87 -10.54 -2.09 1.05
C ARG A 87 -10.75 -1.27 -0.22
N LEU A 88 -11.38 -0.09 -0.11
CA LEU A 88 -11.53 0.84 -1.24
C LEU A 88 -10.17 1.35 -1.73
N LEU A 89 -9.30 1.77 -0.81
CA LEU A 89 -7.95 2.22 -1.12
C LEU A 89 -7.12 1.09 -1.72
N TRP A 90 -7.14 -0.10 -1.09
CA TRP A 90 -6.45 -1.28 -1.59
C TRP A 90 -6.90 -1.64 -3.00
N LYS A 91 -8.21 -1.65 -3.27
CA LYS A 91 -8.76 -1.91 -4.59
C LYS A 91 -8.27 -0.89 -5.63
N ARG A 92 -8.22 0.40 -5.27
CA ARG A 92 -7.72 1.47 -6.14
C ARG A 92 -6.26 1.23 -6.52
N MET A 93 -5.38 1.09 -5.53
CA MET A 93 -3.93 0.88 -5.77
C MET A 93 -3.64 -0.44 -6.47
N SER A 94 -4.36 -1.51 -6.12
CA SER A 94 -4.27 -2.81 -6.79
C SER A 94 -4.57 -2.72 -8.28
N GLY A 95 -5.55 -1.89 -8.66
CA GLY A 95 -5.88 -1.64 -10.06
C GLY A 95 -4.76 -0.94 -10.83
N GLU A 96 -4.06 -0.01 -10.18
CA GLU A 96 -2.91 0.70 -10.74
C GLU A 96 -1.71 -0.23 -10.90
N MET A 97 -1.37 -1.00 -9.86
CA MET A 97 -0.25 -1.95 -9.88
C MET A 97 -0.41 -3.05 -10.93
N ARG A 98 -1.64 -3.42 -11.29
CA ARG A 98 -1.89 -4.37 -12.39
C ARG A 98 -1.32 -3.91 -13.73
N HIS A 99 -1.21 -2.60 -13.98
CA HIS A 99 -0.85 -2.05 -15.28
C HIS A 99 0.36 -1.10 -15.23
N CYS A 100 0.94 -0.87 -14.05
CA CYS A 100 1.99 0.13 -13.86
C CYS A 100 3.14 -0.42 -13.00
N ILE A 101 4.26 -0.73 -13.66
CA ILE A 101 5.50 -1.19 -13.04
C ILE A 101 6.03 -0.19 -12.00
N GLN A 102 5.88 1.12 -12.24
CA GLN A 102 6.31 2.13 -11.28
C GLN A 102 5.50 2.07 -9.98
N CYS A 103 4.18 1.80 -10.06
CA CYS A 103 3.37 1.59 -8.86
C CYS A 103 3.83 0.37 -8.06
N VAL A 104 4.09 -0.74 -8.75
CA VAL A 104 4.64 -1.97 -8.13
C VAL A 104 5.97 -1.67 -7.43
N SER A 105 6.89 -1.00 -8.14
CA SER A 105 8.21 -0.66 -7.59
C SER A 105 8.11 0.22 -6.35
N GLN A 106 7.27 1.26 -6.37
CA GLN A 106 7.15 2.19 -5.24
C GLN A 106 6.45 1.56 -4.05
N HIS A 107 5.42 0.74 -4.28
CA HIS A 107 4.73 -0.02 -3.24
C HIS A 107 5.69 -0.96 -2.48
N HIS A 108 6.47 -1.76 -3.21
CA HIS A 108 7.44 -2.66 -2.58
C HIS A 108 8.64 -1.92 -1.98
N HIS A 109 9.07 -0.81 -2.59
CA HIS A 109 10.12 0.03 -2.00
C HIS A 109 9.67 0.62 -0.67
N ALA A 110 8.42 1.11 -0.56
CA ALA A 110 7.88 1.60 0.69
C ALA A 110 7.91 0.50 1.79
N GLN A 111 7.48 -0.73 1.47
CA GLN A 111 7.57 -1.85 2.41
C GLN A 111 9.01 -2.16 2.84
N GLU A 112 9.97 -2.10 1.92
CA GLU A 112 11.40 -2.31 2.23
C GLU A 112 11.95 -1.20 3.14
N MET A 113 11.50 0.05 2.96
CA MET A 113 11.86 1.15 3.84
C MET A 113 11.34 0.92 5.27
N TYR A 114 10.09 0.48 5.41
CA TYR A 114 9.52 0.13 6.73
C TYR A 114 10.32 -0.97 7.45
N ASP A 115 10.79 -1.99 6.72
CA ASP A 115 11.63 -3.06 7.29
C ASP A 115 13.01 -2.56 7.76
N LYS A 116 13.57 -1.54 7.08
CA LYS A 116 14.88 -0.96 7.41
C LYS A 116 14.83 0.11 8.50
N GLU A 117 13.75 0.89 8.56
CA GLU A 117 13.64 2.07 9.42
C GLU A 117 13.09 1.75 10.82
N TYR A 118 12.30 0.67 10.96
CA TYR A 118 11.63 0.32 12.21
C TYR A 118 12.11 -1.01 12.79
N GLU A 119 12.01 -1.15 14.11
CA GLU A 119 12.27 -2.43 14.77
C GLU A 119 11.27 -3.50 14.32
N THR A 120 11.77 -4.68 13.95
CA THR A 120 10.96 -5.80 13.45
C THR A 120 9.83 -6.21 14.40
N SER A 121 10.03 -6.09 15.72
CA SER A 121 9.02 -6.39 16.73
C SER A 121 7.79 -5.47 16.66
N SER A 122 7.99 -4.23 16.20
CA SER A 122 6.94 -3.22 16.05
C SER A 122 6.31 -3.28 14.67
N ILE A 123 7.14 -3.35 13.61
CA ILE A 123 6.67 -3.25 12.23
C ILE A 123 6.29 -4.59 11.58
N GLY A 124 6.82 -5.70 12.10
CA GLY A 124 6.60 -7.04 11.58
C GLY A 124 5.14 -7.39 11.32
N PRO A 125 4.19 -7.14 12.25
CA PRO A 125 2.79 -7.46 12.01
C PRO A 125 2.15 -6.63 10.88
N LEU A 126 2.60 -5.38 10.65
CA LEU A 126 2.13 -4.60 9.49
C LEU A 126 2.63 -5.23 8.19
N LEU A 127 3.93 -5.56 8.13
CA LEU A 127 4.54 -6.16 6.95
C LEU A 127 3.93 -7.53 6.63
N GLU A 128 3.58 -8.33 7.65
CA GLU A 128 2.85 -9.59 7.47
C GLU A 128 1.47 -9.37 6.83
N VAL A 129 0.73 -8.34 7.26
CA VAL A 129 -0.57 -7.99 6.66
C VAL A 129 -0.39 -7.55 5.21
N LEU A 130 0.56 -6.65 4.93
CA LEU A 130 0.84 -6.15 3.58
C LEU A 130 1.26 -7.29 2.64
N LYS A 131 2.15 -8.17 3.10
CA LYS A 131 2.56 -9.38 2.39
C LYS A 131 1.37 -10.28 2.06
N SER A 132 0.49 -10.53 3.03
CA SER A 132 -0.68 -11.39 2.85
C SER A 132 -1.62 -10.85 1.77
N ILE A 133 -1.96 -9.56 1.82
CA ILE A 133 -2.85 -8.96 0.82
C ILE A 133 -2.20 -8.83 -0.57
N ASP A 134 -0.86 -8.67 -0.63
CA ASP A 134 -0.11 -8.73 -1.89
C ASP A 134 -0.13 -10.12 -2.51
N GLU A 135 0.15 -11.17 -1.72
CA GLU A 135 0.09 -12.56 -2.18
C GLU A 135 -1.31 -12.89 -2.72
N GLU A 136 -2.37 -12.51 -2.01
CA GLU A 136 -3.76 -12.67 -2.46
C GLU A 136 -3.99 -11.98 -3.81
N ARG A 137 -3.58 -10.71 -3.92
CA ARG A 137 -3.77 -9.89 -5.13
C ARG A 137 -3.01 -10.45 -6.34
N VAL A 138 -1.73 -10.78 -6.18
CA VAL A 138 -0.85 -11.33 -7.23
C VAL A 138 -1.36 -12.70 -7.67
N THR A 139 -1.72 -13.57 -6.72
CA THR A 139 -2.28 -14.89 -7.01
C THR A 139 -3.58 -14.77 -7.81
N GLN A 140 -4.47 -13.87 -7.41
CA GLN A 140 -5.72 -13.62 -8.13
C GLN A 140 -5.47 -13.08 -9.55
N HIS A 141 -4.52 -12.16 -9.71
CA HIS A 141 -4.16 -11.63 -11.04
C HIS A 141 -3.59 -12.73 -11.95
N LEU A 142 -2.73 -13.60 -11.42
CA LEU A 142 -2.17 -14.74 -12.14
C LEU A 142 -3.25 -15.73 -12.57
N ARG A 143 -4.24 -16.02 -11.71
CA ARG A 143 -5.40 -16.85 -12.05
C ARG A 143 -6.22 -16.24 -13.18
N GLU A 144 -6.50 -14.95 -13.12
CA GLU A 144 -7.26 -14.24 -14.15
C GLU A 144 -6.59 -14.30 -15.53
N ILE A 145 -5.27 -14.10 -15.60
CA ILE A 145 -4.52 -14.22 -16.86
C ILE A 145 -4.52 -15.66 -17.37
N ASN A 146 -4.27 -16.64 -16.48
CA ASN A 146 -4.25 -18.05 -16.85
C ASN A 146 -5.61 -18.52 -17.38
N ASP A 147 -6.71 -18.05 -16.77
CA ASP A 147 -8.06 -18.36 -17.22
C ASP A 147 -8.34 -17.77 -18.62
N ARG A 148 -7.90 -16.54 -18.90
CA ARG A 148 -7.99 -15.94 -20.25
C ARG A 148 -7.20 -16.74 -21.28
N LEU A 149 -5.99 -17.18 -20.93
CA LEU A 149 -5.14 -18.01 -21.80
C LEU A 149 -5.80 -19.37 -22.10
N LYS A 150 -6.31 -20.06 -21.08
CA LYS A 150 -7.00 -21.36 -21.23
C LYS A 150 -8.24 -21.26 -22.12
N LYS A 151 -8.98 -20.16 -22.04
CA LYS A 151 -10.16 -19.89 -22.86
C LYS A 151 -9.84 -19.36 -24.26
N GLN A 152 -8.56 -19.15 -24.58
CA GLN A 152 -8.12 -18.50 -25.82
C GLN A 152 -8.70 -17.08 -26.00
N GLU A 153 -8.99 -16.40 -24.89
CA GLU A 153 -9.51 -15.03 -24.85
C GLU A 153 -8.40 -13.99 -24.69
N TYR A 154 -7.14 -14.43 -24.60
CA TYR A 154 -5.98 -13.57 -24.44
C TYR A 154 -5.70 -12.76 -25.72
N ASP A 155 -5.61 -11.44 -25.56
CA ASP A 155 -5.27 -10.49 -26.62
C ASP A 155 -3.96 -9.79 -26.30
N HIS A 156 -2.90 -10.16 -27.01
CA HIS A 156 -1.56 -9.56 -26.84
C HIS A 156 -1.50 -8.04 -26.99
N LEU A 157 -2.45 -7.40 -27.70
CA LEU A 157 -2.47 -5.94 -27.84
C LEU A 157 -3.01 -5.27 -26.57
N ARG A 158 -3.83 -5.98 -25.80
CA ARG A 158 -4.52 -5.45 -24.61
C ARG A 158 -3.90 -5.95 -23.31
N ASP A 159 -3.62 -7.26 -23.23
CA ASP A 159 -3.22 -7.95 -22.01
C ASP A 159 -1.70 -7.91 -21.74
N ASN A 160 -0.87 -7.50 -22.70
CA ASN A 160 0.59 -7.56 -22.55
C ASN A 160 1.09 -6.66 -21.40
N VAL A 161 0.47 -5.49 -21.21
CA VAL A 161 0.83 -4.60 -20.08
C VAL A 161 0.60 -5.29 -18.74
N ASP A 162 -0.53 -5.98 -18.58
CA ASP A 162 -0.88 -6.75 -17.37
C ASP A 162 0.14 -7.85 -17.11
N VAL A 163 0.49 -8.61 -18.16
CA VAL A 163 1.46 -9.71 -18.07
C VAL A 163 2.83 -9.18 -17.68
N VAL A 164 3.30 -8.10 -18.31
CA VAL A 164 4.61 -7.51 -18.00
C VAL A 164 4.66 -6.99 -16.56
N SER A 165 3.62 -6.29 -16.12
CA SER A 165 3.52 -5.80 -14.74
C SER A 165 3.53 -6.97 -13.73
N LEU A 166 2.72 -8.01 -14.01
CA LEU A 166 2.65 -9.21 -13.16
C LEU A 166 3.99 -9.95 -13.12
N MET A 167 4.66 -10.14 -14.26
CA MET A 167 5.96 -10.80 -14.32
C MET A 167 7.02 -10.02 -13.54
N TYR A 168 7.04 -8.69 -13.68
CA TYR A 168 7.93 -7.83 -12.92
C TYR A 168 7.71 -7.98 -11.41
N GLU A 169 6.46 -7.95 -10.98
CA GLU A 169 6.08 -8.09 -9.57
C GLU A 169 6.45 -9.46 -8.98
N VAL A 170 6.16 -10.54 -9.71
CA VAL A 170 6.54 -11.90 -9.30
C VAL A 170 8.07 -12.02 -9.16
N LEU A 171 8.83 -11.42 -10.08
CA LEU A 171 10.29 -11.42 -10.00
C LEU A 171 10.81 -10.64 -8.77
N LEU A 172 10.20 -9.50 -8.46
CA LEU A 172 10.53 -8.75 -7.24
C LEU A 172 10.26 -9.56 -5.97
N LEU A 173 9.09 -10.20 -5.87
CA LEU A 173 8.70 -11.02 -4.72
C LEU A 173 9.56 -12.29 -4.56
N LEU A 174 10.03 -12.86 -5.67
CA LEU A 174 10.99 -13.98 -5.65
C LEU A 174 12.36 -13.51 -5.15
N TRP A 175 12.79 -12.31 -5.52
CA TRP A 175 14.09 -11.76 -5.13
C TRP A 175 14.15 -11.37 -3.65
N THR A 176 13.04 -10.91 -3.07
CA THR A 176 12.92 -10.60 -1.63
C THR A 176 12.69 -11.83 -0.75
N GLY A 177 12.68 -13.05 -1.31
CA GLY A 177 12.53 -14.30 -0.56
C GLY A 177 11.11 -14.58 -0.06
N VAL A 178 10.11 -13.86 -0.58
CA VAL A 178 8.72 -13.90 -0.13
C VAL A 178 7.94 -15.05 -0.80
N PHE A 179 8.33 -15.46 -2.00
CA PHE A 179 7.54 -16.33 -2.88
C PHE A 179 8.10 -17.77 -3.04
N VAL A 180 8.06 -18.59 -1.97
CA VAL A 180 8.28 -20.06 -2.10
C VAL A 180 6.94 -20.82 -2.20
N SER A 181 5.83 -20.23 -1.78
CA SER A 181 4.54 -20.94 -1.63
C SER A 181 3.64 -20.93 -2.87
N VAL A 182 3.76 -19.96 -3.77
CA VAL A 182 2.80 -19.77 -4.88
C VAL A 182 3.11 -20.63 -6.10
N LEU A 183 4.36 -21.04 -6.31
CA LEU A 183 4.76 -21.96 -7.38
C LEU A 183 4.29 -23.40 -7.15
N VAL A 184 3.79 -23.74 -5.96
CA VAL A 184 3.37 -25.11 -5.62
C VAL A 184 1.91 -25.40 -6.01
N PHE A 185 1.11 -24.39 -6.39
CA PHE A 185 -0.34 -24.56 -6.64
C PHE A 185 -0.85 -24.04 -8.00
N THR A 186 0.02 -23.89 -9.00
CA THR A 186 -0.41 -23.70 -10.41
C THR A 186 -0.24 -24.97 -11.22
#